data_AF-A0A926ZSN3-F1
#
_entry.id   AF-A0A926ZSN3-F1
#
_cell.length_a   1.000
_cell.length_b   1.000
_cell.length_c   1.000
_cell.angle_alpha   90.00
_cell.angle_beta   90.00
_cell.angle_gamma   90.00
#
_symmetry.space_group_name_H-M   'P 1'
#
loop_
_entity.id
_entity.type
_entity.pdbx_description
1 polymer ?
#
loop_
_entity_poly.entity_id
_entity_poly.type
_entity_poly.pdbx_seq_one_letter_code
_entity_poly.pdbx_strand_id
1 'polypeptide(L)'
;MICLLNSGVVKAQIIPDSTLPVNSGITVDNDISIINGGTRAGNNLLHSFDQFSIPTGKTVYFNNAGDIQNIISRVTGKSISNIDGLLGPGFLTNSEKSGA
;
A
#
# COMPACT_ATOMS: atom_id res chain seq x y z
N MET A 1 -4.88 -40.49 8.64
CA MET A 1 -5.62 -39.21 8.61
C MET A 1 -4.67 -38.14 8.08
N ILE A 2 -4.74 -37.84 6.79
CA ILE A 2 -3.82 -36.89 6.14
C ILE A 2 -4.50 -35.52 6.18
N CYS A 3 -3.84 -34.50 6.73
CA CYS A 3 -4.39 -33.16 6.83
C CYS A 3 -4.09 -32.44 5.50
N LEU A 4 -5.13 -32.14 4.72
CA LEU A 4 -5.03 -31.32 3.52
C LEU A 4 -4.74 -29.88 3.95
N LEU A 5 -3.51 -29.41 3.74
CA LEU A 5 -3.16 -28.01 3.91
C LEU A 5 -3.93 -27.20 2.85
N ASN A 6 -5.00 -26.53 3.28
CA ASN A 6 -5.72 -25.57 2.48
C ASN A 6 -4.79 -24.38 2.20
N SER A 7 -4.10 -24.39 1.06
CA SER A 7 -3.38 -23.24 0.54
C SER A 7 -4.39 -22.19 0.08
N GLY A 8 -4.99 -21.48 1.05
CA GLY A 8 -5.80 -20.32 0.77
C GLY A 8 -4.91 -19.28 0.10
N VAL A 9 -5.09 -19.07 -1.20
CA VAL A 9 -4.47 -17.95 -1.90
C VAL A 9 -5.01 -16.69 -1.24
N VAL A 10 -4.19 -16.05 -0.41
CA VAL A 10 -4.50 -14.73 0.13
C VAL A 10 -4.50 -13.77 -1.05
N LYS A 11 -5.68 -13.36 -1.52
CA LYS A 11 -5.77 -12.29 -2.49
C LYS A 11 -5.29 -11.01 -1.80
N ALA A 12 -4.22 -10.42 -2.31
CA ALA A 12 -3.76 -9.12 -1.85
C ALA A 12 -4.90 -8.11 -2.02
N GLN A 13 -5.18 -7.33 -0.98
CA GLN A 13 -6.30 -6.37 -0.97
C GLN A 13 -5.94 -5.03 -1.62
N ILE A 14 -4.65 -4.85 -1.92
CA ILE A 14 -4.10 -3.70 -2.62
C ILE A 14 -3.38 -4.24 -3.84
N ILE A 15 -3.89 -3.95 -5.03
CA ILE A 15 -3.38 -4.43 -6.30
C ILE A 15 -3.13 -3.21 -7.18
N PRO A 16 -1.88 -2.84 -7.46
CA PRO A 16 -1.55 -1.82 -8.45
C PRO A 16 -2.08 -2.18 -9.83
N ASP A 17 -2.51 -1.18 -10.59
CA ASP A 17 -2.65 -1.35 -12.02
C ASP A 17 -1.38 -0.89 -12.76
N SER A 18 -1.39 -1.05 -14.08
CA SER A 18 -0.26 -0.73 -14.96
C SER A 18 -0.49 0.51 -15.84
N THR A 19 -1.39 1.40 -15.43
CA THR A 19 -1.89 2.51 -16.27
C THR A 19 -1.11 3.83 -16.09
N LEU A 20 -0.05 3.83 -15.29
CA LEU A 20 0.81 4.99 -15.05
C LEU A 20 2.21 4.80 -15.69
N PRO A 21 2.91 5.89 -16.08
CA PRO A 21 4.28 5.81 -16.58
C PRO A 21 5.24 5.12 -15.60
N VAL A 22 5.10 5.41 -14.31
CA VAL A 22 5.73 4.70 -13.20
C VAL A 22 4.63 4.15 -12.32
N ASN A 23 4.50 2.84 -12.29
CA ASN A 23 3.44 2.15 -11.56
C ASN A 23 3.72 2.10 -10.05
N SER A 24 2.67 1.79 -9.29
CA SER A 24 2.80 1.61 -7.84
C SER A 24 3.36 0.23 -7.53
N GLY A 25 4.23 0.13 -6.54
CA GLY A 25 4.74 -1.14 -6.02
C GLY A 25 4.27 -1.34 -4.58
N ILE A 26 4.02 -2.59 -4.18
CA ILE A 26 3.61 -2.93 -2.82
C ILE A 26 4.68 -3.81 -2.18
N THR A 27 5.16 -3.39 -1.01
CA THR A 27 5.98 -4.21 -0.12
C THR A 27 5.13 -4.53 1.11
N VAL A 28 4.93 -5.81 1.40
CA VAL A 28 4.13 -6.25 2.54
C VAL A 28 5.07 -6.75 3.64
N ASP A 29 4.90 -6.22 4.84
CA ASP A 29 5.54 -6.68 6.07
C ASP A 29 4.44 -6.94 7.12
N ASN A 30 4.08 -8.21 7.30
CA ASN A 30 3.01 -8.64 8.20
C ASN A 30 1.66 -7.94 7.95
N ASP A 31 1.28 -7.04 8.85
CA ASP A 31 0.04 -6.25 8.78
C ASP A 31 0.24 -4.88 8.11
N ILE A 32 1.48 -4.54 7.75
CA ILE A 32 1.85 -3.26 7.14
C ILE A 32 2.08 -3.47 5.65
N SER A 33 1.45 -2.64 4.82
CA SER A 33 1.75 -2.53 3.39
C SER A 33 2.36 -1.17 3.08
N ILE A 34 3.53 -1.15 2.46
CA ILE A 34 4.23 0.05 2.03
C ILE A 34 4.03 0.19 0.52
N ILE A 35 3.39 1.27 0.12
CA ILE A 35 3.20 1.67 -1.27
C ILE A 35 4.41 2.49 -1.69
N ASN A 36 5.11 2.01 -2.71
CA ASN A 36 6.31 2.61 -3.28
C ASN A 36 6.10 2.98 -4.76
N GLY A 37 7.05 3.69 -5.34
CA GLY A 37 7.01 4.08 -6.74
C GLY A 37 5.95 5.15 -7.01
N GLY A 38 5.15 4.97 -8.05
CA GLY A 38 4.17 5.96 -8.49
C GLY A 38 4.74 7.03 -9.42
N THR A 39 3.85 7.73 -10.11
CA THR A 39 4.22 8.73 -11.11
C THR A 39 4.22 10.12 -10.51
N ARG A 40 5.33 10.83 -10.62
CA ARG A 40 5.45 12.19 -10.12
C ARG A 40 4.99 13.21 -11.16
N ALA A 41 4.18 14.18 -10.74
CA ALA A 41 3.79 15.34 -11.52
C ALA A 41 3.92 16.62 -10.66
N GLY A 42 5.07 17.29 -10.77
CA GLY A 42 5.42 18.40 -9.88
C GLY A 42 5.56 17.93 -8.43
N ASN A 43 4.79 18.54 -7.52
CA ASN A 43 4.75 18.18 -6.10
C ASN A 43 3.63 17.18 -5.77
N ASN A 44 3.07 16.53 -6.80
CA ASN A 44 2.07 15.48 -6.65
C ASN A 44 2.68 14.12 -6.97
N LEU A 45 2.35 13.12 -6.18
CA LEU A 45 2.66 11.72 -6.44
C LEU A 45 1.36 10.96 -6.77
N LEU A 46 1.31 10.36 -7.94
CA LEU A 46 0.14 9.65 -8.44
C LEU A 46 0.33 8.15 -8.28
N HIS A 47 -0.67 7.50 -7.70
CA HIS A 47 -0.79 6.05 -7.59
C HIS A 47 -2.08 5.56 -8.25
N SER A 48 -2.05 4.34 -8.79
CA SER A 48 -3.17 3.74 -9.51
C SER A 48 -3.27 2.26 -9.15
N PHE A 49 -4.49 1.84 -8.80
CA PHE A 49 -4.78 0.52 -8.28
C PHE A 49 -5.97 -0.09 -9.01
N ASP A 50 -5.91 -1.39 -9.32
CA ASP A 50 -7.11 -2.16 -9.67
C ASP A 50 -7.99 -2.35 -8.43
N GLN A 51 -7.37 -2.70 -7.30
CA GLN A 51 -8.07 -2.91 -6.02
C GLN A 51 -7.35 -2.19 -4.91
N PHE A 52 -8.11 -1.55 -4.03
CA PHE A 52 -7.57 -0.85 -2.88
C PHE A 52 -8.53 -1.00 -1.69
N SER A 53 -8.25 -1.96 -0.81
CA SER A 53 -8.95 -2.14 0.45
C SER A 53 -7.93 -2.30 1.58
N ILE A 54 -8.30 -1.81 2.76
CA ILE A 54 -7.50 -1.86 3.99
C ILE A 54 -8.42 -2.39 5.08
N PRO A 55 -8.45 -3.71 5.35
CA PRO A 55 -9.27 -4.23 6.43
C PRO A 55 -8.77 -3.81 7.80
N THR A 56 -9.63 -4.01 8.79
CA THR A 56 -9.28 -3.86 10.20
C THR A 56 -8.01 -4.64 10.54
N GLY A 57 -7.12 -3.99 11.31
CA GLY A 57 -5.85 -4.57 11.72
C GLY A 57 -4.73 -4.45 10.68
N LYS A 58 -5.02 -3.99 9.44
CA LYS A 58 -4.01 -3.66 8.45
C LYS A 58 -3.66 -2.17 8.47
N THR A 59 -2.41 -1.88 8.13
CA THR A 59 -1.89 -0.52 8.02
C THR A 59 -1.24 -0.32 6.66
N VAL A 60 -1.47 0.83 6.05
CA VAL A 60 -0.88 1.20 4.77
C VAL A 60 -0.15 2.51 4.88
N TYR A 61 1.08 2.52 4.37
CA TYR A 61 1.90 3.71 4.27
C TYR A 61 2.26 4.01 2.82
N PHE A 62 2.19 5.28 2.45
CA PHE A 62 2.83 5.75 1.22
C PHE A 62 4.26 6.18 1.52
N ASN A 63 5.21 5.59 0.81
CA ASN A 63 6.59 6.04 0.82
C ASN A 63 6.76 7.15 -0.22
N ASN A 64 6.97 8.38 0.24
CA ASN A 64 7.12 9.56 -0.60
C ASN A 64 8.34 10.39 -0.19
N ALA A 65 8.88 11.14 -1.16
CA ALA A 65 9.91 12.14 -0.87
C ALA A 65 9.31 13.34 -0.11
N GLY A 66 10.13 14.01 0.71
CA GLY A 66 9.67 15.12 1.58
C GLY A 66 9.21 16.38 0.84
N ASP A 67 9.46 16.47 -0.47
CA ASP A 67 9.02 17.56 -1.34
C ASP A 67 7.67 17.27 -2.04
N ILE A 68 7.09 16.08 -1.84
CA ILE A 68 5.73 15.76 -2.26
C ILE A 68 4.73 16.39 -1.30
N GLN A 69 3.81 17.20 -1.83
CA GLN A 69 2.75 17.86 -1.09
C GLN A 69 1.45 17.06 -1.10
N ASN A 70 1.16 16.37 -2.22
CA ASN A 70 -0.07 15.61 -2.38
C ASN A 70 0.21 14.21 -2.90
N ILE A 71 -0.52 13.24 -2.36
CA ILE A 71 -0.57 11.87 -2.87
C ILE A 71 -1.97 11.63 -3.40
N ILE A 72 -2.08 11.32 -4.68
CA ILE A 72 -3.35 11.13 -5.38
C ILE A 72 -3.43 9.67 -5.78
N SER A 73 -4.38 8.95 -5.21
CA SER A 73 -4.63 7.54 -5.53
C SER A 73 -5.93 7.41 -6.33
N ARG A 74 -5.90 6.65 -7.41
CA ARG A 74 -7.10 6.25 -8.16
C ARG A 74 -7.30 4.74 -8.12
N VAL A 75 -8.55 4.32 -8.04
CA VAL A 75 -8.96 2.90 -8.15
C VAL A 75 -9.67 2.72 -9.48
N THR A 76 -9.16 1.84 -10.33
CA THR A 76 -9.64 1.58 -11.69
C THR A 76 -10.50 0.32 -11.79
N GLY A 77 -10.33 -0.61 -10.85
CA GLY A 77 -11.16 -1.81 -10.79
C GLY A 77 -12.57 -1.52 -10.25
N LYS A 78 -13.44 -2.52 -10.38
CA LYS A 78 -14.87 -2.41 -10.06
C LYS A 78 -15.21 -2.80 -8.61
N SER A 79 -14.23 -3.30 -7.88
CA SER A 79 -14.41 -3.76 -6.51
C SER A 79 -14.52 -2.56 -5.57
N ILE A 80 -15.43 -2.67 -4.59
CA ILE A 80 -15.59 -1.66 -3.54
C ILE A 80 -14.31 -1.60 -2.71
N SER A 81 -13.87 -0.38 -2.41
CA SER A 81 -12.80 -0.11 -1.45
C SER A 81 -13.36 -0.08 -0.03
N ASN A 82 -13.02 -1.08 0.78
CA ASN A 82 -13.32 -1.06 2.22
C ASN A 82 -12.06 -0.61 2.97
N ILE A 83 -12.17 0.50 3.72
CA ILE A 83 -11.06 1.14 4.42
C ILE A 83 -11.38 1.14 5.92
N ASP A 84 -11.23 -0.02 6.52
CA ASP A 84 -11.52 -0.29 7.94
C ASP A 84 -10.24 -0.32 8.80
N GLY A 85 -9.06 -0.26 8.17
CA GLY A 85 -7.75 -0.19 8.81
C GLY A 85 -7.11 1.18 8.73
N LEU A 86 -5.79 1.23 8.95
CA LEU A 86 -5.05 2.49 9.04
C LEU A 86 -4.43 2.87 7.69
N LEU A 87 -4.54 4.13 7.33
CA LEU A 87 -3.91 4.74 6.16
C LEU A 87 -3.18 6.01 6.59
N GLY A 88 -1.90 6.12 6.29
CA GLY A 88 -1.13 7.31 6.64
C GLY A 88 0.06 7.58 5.71
N PRO A 89 0.65 8.78 5.79
CA PRO A 89 1.95 9.02 5.21
C PRO A 89 3.00 8.15 5.91
N GLY A 90 3.90 7.53 5.14
CA GLY A 90 4.95 6.69 5.71
C GLY A 90 5.96 7.51 6.50
N PHE A 91 5.77 7.60 7.80
CA PHE A 91 6.83 8.01 8.73
C PHE A 91 7.38 6.76 9.41
N LEU A 92 8.35 6.11 8.75
CA LEU A 92 9.19 5.13 9.44
C LEU A 92 10.29 5.91 10.16
N THR A 93 10.05 6.33 11.41
CA THR A 93 11.15 6.76 12.27
C THR A 93 11.96 5.53 12.65
N ASN A 94 13.10 5.32 12.00
CA ASN A 94 14.13 4.44 12.52
C ASN A 94 14.79 5.09 13.74
N SER A 95 14.12 5.06 14.87
CA SER A 95 14.67 5.33 16.20
C SER A 95 13.60 4.88 17.18
N GLU A 96 13.62 3.63 17.66
CA GLU A 96 14.27 3.31 18.92
C GLU A 96 14.78 1.85 18.95
N LYS A 97 15.92 1.60 18.31
CA LYS A 97 16.86 0.58 18.80
C LYS A 97 18.27 1.12 18.81
N SER A 98 18.58 1.95 19.80
CA SER A 98 19.93 2.11 20.34
C SER A 98 19.89 2.84 21.69
N GLY A 99 20.23 2.12 22.76
CA GLY A 99 20.92 2.68 23.93
C GLY A 99 20.09 3.37 25.03
N ALA A 100 19.65 2.58 26.01
CA ALA A 100 20.02 2.72 27.43
C ALA A 100 19.56 1.46 28.20
#